data_AF-A0A1A0UPC1-F1
#
_entry.id   AF-A0A1A0UPC1-F1
#
_cell.length_a   1.000
_cell.length_b   1.000
_cell.length_c   1.000
_cell.angle_alpha   90.00
_cell.angle_beta   90.00
_cell.angle_gamma   90.00
#
_symmetry.space_group_name_H-M   'P 1'
#
loop_
_entity.id
_entity.type
_entity.pdbx_description
1 polymer ?
#
loop_
_entity_poly.entity_id
_entity_poly.type
_entity_poly.pdbx_seq_one_letter_code
_entity_poly.pdbx_strand_id
1 'polypeptide(L)' 'MNVDVRRVTRDSRLIDDVGLDSVAFAVGMVAIEDRLGVALSEEDLLSCDTVGDLEAAILAKSAAASTNS' A
#
# COMPACT_ATOMS: atom_id res chain seq x y z
N MET A 1 -18.44 3.47 -3.43
CA MET A 1 -17.54 4.50 -2.87
C MET A 1 -16.52 4.79 -3.96
N ASN A 2 -16.51 6.00 -4.54
CA ASN A 2 -15.69 6.31 -5.71
C ASN A 2 -14.43 7.06 -5.24
N VAL A 3 -13.39 6.30 -4.88
CA VAL A 3 -12.09 6.86 -4.50
C VAL A 3 -11.50 7.56 -5.73
N ASP A 4 -11.42 8.88 -5.69
CA ASP A 4 -10.80 9.64 -6.77
C ASP A 4 -9.27 9.58 -6.60
N VAL A 5 -8.66 8.60 -7.28
CA VAL A 5 -7.21 8.36 -7.27
C VAL A 5 -6.40 9.60 -7.68
N ARG A 6 -7.02 10.57 -8.39
CA ARG A 6 -6.36 11.82 -8.81
C ARG A 6 -6.25 12.85 -7.67
N ARG A 7 -7.00 12.66 -6.59
CA ARG A 7 -6.91 13.46 -5.35
C ARG A 7 -6.08 12.79 -4.26
N VAL A 8 -5.67 11.54 -4.48
CA VAL A 8 -4.78 10.82 -3.57
C VAL A 8 -3.38 11.37 -3.76
N THR A 9 -2.88 12.04 -2.74
CA THR A 9 -1.51 12.56 -2.67
C THR A 9 -0.67 11.66 -1.77
N ARG A 10 0.66 11.79 -1.83
CA ARG A 10 1.53 11.01 -0.93
C ARG A 10 1.23 11.26 0.55
N ASP A 11 0.76 12.46 0.89
CA ASP A 11 0.39 12.83 2.27
C ASP A 11 -1.05 12.43 2.64
N SER A 12 -1.83 11.86 1.71
CA SER A 12 -3.19 11.45 1.97
C SER A 12 -3.20 10.22 2.88
N ARG A 13 -3.99 10.31 3.95
CA ARG A 13 -4.17 9.20 4.89
C ARG A 13 -4.98 8.08 4.27
N LEU A 14 -4.45 6.86 4.31
CA LEU A 14 -5.07 5.69 3.68
C LEU A 14 -6.50 5.44 4.19
N ILE A 15 -6.68 5.56 5.50
CA ILE A 15 -7.96 5.31 6.17
C ILE A 15 -8.89 6.53 6.06
N ASP A 16 -8.39 7.73 6.41
CA ASP A 16 -9.23 8.92 6.55
C ASP A 16 -9.54 9.63 5.23
N ASP A 17 -8.56 9.74 4.32
CA ASP A 17 -8.68 10.56 3.10
C ASP A 17 -9.03 9.72 1.87
N VAL A 18 -8.50 8.50 1.79
CA VAL A 18 -8.77 7.58 0.67
C VAL A 18 -10.01 6.73 0.97
N GLY A 19 -10.41 6.63 2.23
CA GLY A 19 -11.57 5.83 2.63
C GLY A 19 -11.34 4.35 2.34
N LEU A 20 -10.10 3.86 2.47
CA LEU A 20 -9.84 2.42 2.47
C LEU A 20 -10.57 1.82 3.67
N ASP A 21 -11.72 1.20 3.39
CA ASP A 21 -12.35 0.31 4.33
C ASP A 21 -11.49 -0.96 4.53
N SER A 22 -11.77 -1.73 5.58
CA SER A 22 -11.02 -2.95 5.93
C SER A 22 -10.97 -3.97 4.78
N VAL A 23 -11.91 -3.91 3.82
CA VAL A 23 -12.02 -4.84 2.68
C VAL A 23 -11.25 -4.32 1.46
N ALA A 24 -11.44 -3.04 1.10
CA ALA A 24 -10.71 -2.36 0.03
C ALA A 24 -9.21 -2.43 0.25
N PHE A 25 -8.80 -2.40 1.51
CA PHE A 25 -7.44 -2.62 1.95
C PHE A 25 -6.94 -4.04 1.69
N ALA A 26 -7.68 -5.06 2.12
CA ALA A 26 -7.34 -6.46 1.83
C ALA A 26 -7.25 -6.73 0.32
N VAL A 27 -8.17 -6.17 -0.46
CA VAL A 27 -8.15 -6.25 -1.93
C VAL A 27 -6.94 -5.52 -2.52
N GLY A 28 -6.59 -4.34 -1.99
CA GLY A 28 -5.42 -3.57 -2.41
C GLY A 28 -4.11 -4.31 -2.18
N MET A 29 -3.94 -4.91 -0.99
CA MET A 29 -2.77 -5.74 -0.68
C MET A 29 -2.62 -6.92 -1.63
N VAL A 30 -3.71 -7.68 -1.84
CA VAL A 30 -3.71 -8.83 -2.76
C VAL A 30 -3.37 -8.38 -4.18
N ALA A 31 -3.88 -7.23 -4.63
CA ALA A 31 -3.55 -6.68 -5.94
C ALA A 31 -2.09 -6.21 -6.06
N ILE A 32 -1.51 -5.66 -4.98
CA ILE A 32 -0.09 -5.27 -4.89
C ILE A 32 0.79 -6.51 -4.94
N GLU A 33 0.47 -7.54 -4.15
CA GLU A 33 1.14 -8.84 -4.13
C GLU A 33 1.10 -9.51 -5.50
N ASP A 34 -0.07 -9.57 -6.14
CA ASP A 34 -0.24 -10.19 -7.45
C ASP A 34 0.52 -9.43 -8.55
N ARG A 35 0.56 -8.09 -8.48
CA ARG A 35 1.17 -7.24 -9.52
C ARG A 35 2.68 -7.08 -9.36
N LEU A 36 3.18 -7.04 -8.14
CA LEU A 36 4.59 -6.73 -7.83
C LEU A 36 5.32 -7.91 -7.18
N GLY A 37 4.62 -8.96 -6.75
CA GLY A 37 5.23 -10.13 -6.11
C GLY A 37 5.73 -9.88 -4.70
N VAL A 38 5.28 -8.80 -4.04
CA VAL A 38 5.76 -8.39 -2.71
C VAL A 38 4.64 -8.51 -1.67
N ALA A 39 4.90 -9.31 -0.65
CA ALA A 39 4.02 -9.47 0.50
C ALA A 39 4.24 -8.35 1.53
N LEU A 40 3.17 -7.61 1.82
CA LEU A 40 3.14 -6.60 2.87
C LEU A 40 2.61 -7.24 4.15
N SER A 41 3.29 -7.03 5.27
CA SER A 41 2.84 -7.55 6.57
C SER A 41 1.92 -6.56 7.26
N GLU A 42 1.03 -7.03 8.14
CA GLU A 42 0.15 -6.14 8.93
C GLU A 42 0.93 -5.07 9.70
N GLU A 43 2.15 -5.37 10.18
CA GLU A 43 3.03 -4.37 10.81
C GLU A 43 3.53 -3.28 9.85
N ASP A 44 3.90 -3.65 8.61
CA ASP A 44 4.29 -2.66 7.60
C ASP A 44 3.13 -1.71 7.33
N LEU A 45 1.92 -2.23 7.42
CA LEU A 45 0.71 -1.48 7.15
C LEU A 45 0.26 -0.62 8.34
N LEU A 46 0.40 -1.15 9.55
CA LEU A 46 0.22 -0.38 10.79
C LEU A 46 1.25 0.74 10.93
N SER A 47 2.39 0.62 10.25
CA SER A 47 3.41 1.68 10.16
C SER A 47 3.23 2.59 8.93
N CYS A 48 2.29 2.29 8.03
CA CYS A 48 1.96 3.13 6.88
C CYS A 48 0.72 3.99 7.16
N ASP A 49 0.93 5.25 7.53
CA ASP A 49 -0.17 6.19 7.77
C ASP A 49 -0.68 6.81 6.45
N THR A 50 0.21 6.98 5.49
CA THR A 50 -0.06 7.67 4.22
C THR A 50 0.19 6.79 3.00
N VAL A 51 -0.33 7.23 1.84
CA VAL A 51 -0.05 6.55 0.57
C VAL A 51 1.45 6.57 0.24
N GLY A 52 2.16 7.62 0.63
CA GLY A 52 3.62 7.70 0.48
C GLY A 52 4.37 6.63 1.28
N ASP A 53 3.91 6.35 2.50
CA ASP A 53 4.50 5.30 3.34
C ASP A 53 4.27 3.92 2.73
N LEU A 54 3.06 3.66 2.22
CA LEU A 54 2.74 2.41 1.52
C LEU A 54 3.61 2.22 0.27
N GLU A 55 3.79 3.28 -0.52
CA GLU A 55 4.68 3.26 -1.69
C GLU A 55 6.13 2.95 -1.28
N ALA A 56 6.62 3.58 -0.21
CA ALA A 56 7.96 3.35 0.31
C ALA A 56 8.15 1.92 0.84
N ALA A 57 7.17 1.37 1.56
CA ALA A 57 7.19 0.01 2.06
C ALA A 57 7.25 -1.02 0.91
N ILE A 58 6.41 -0.83 -0.12
CA ILE A 58 6.40 -1.67 -1.33
C ILE A 58 7.76 -1.59 -2.03
N LEU A 59 8.31 -0.39 -2.21
CA LEU A 59 9.62 -0.19 -2.85
C LEU A 59 10.74 -0.89 -2.07
N ALA A 60 10.76 -0.73 -0.74
CA ALA A 60 11.73 -1.38 0.13
C ALA A 60 11.65 -2.91 0.02
N LYS A 61 10.43 -3.48 0.05
CA LYS A 61 10.21 -4.92 -0.11
C LYS A 61 10.62 -5.42 -1.49
N SER A 62 10.34 -4.64 -2.54
CA SER A 62 10.65 -5.04 -3.93
C SER A 62 12.16 -5.03 -4.20
N ALA A 63 12.89 -4.07 -3.61
CA ALA A 63 14.34 -4.01 -3.65
C ALA A 63 14.97 -5.18 -2.87
N ALA A 64 14.40 -5.54 -1.72
CA ALA A 64 14.83 -6.71 -0.94
C ALA A 64 14.58 -8.02 -1.70
N ALA A 65 13.44 -8.16 -2.38
CA ALA A 65 13.11 -9.35 -3.17
C ALA A 65 14.04 -9.54 -4.39
N SER A 66 14.50 -8.46 -5.01
CA SER A 66 15.42 -8.52 -6.18
C SER A 66 16.88 -8.78 -5.82
N THR A 67 17.30 -8.59 -4.56
CA THR A 67 18.71 -8.77 -4.14
C THR A 67 19.07 -10.25 -3.92
N ASN A 68 18.09 -11.17 -3.99
CA ASN A 68 18.27 -12.58 -3.67
C ASN A 68 18.35 -13.52 -4.90
N SER A 69 18.73 -13.00 -6.08
CA SER A 69 18.92 -13.79 -7.33
C SER A 69 20.39 -13.98 -7.70
#